data_AF-A0AAV7YQ85-F1
#
_entry.id   AF-A0AAV7YQ85-F1
#
_cell.length_a   1.000
_cell.length_b   1.000
_cell.length_c   1.000
_cell.angle_alpha   90.00
_cell.angle_beta   90.00
_cell.angle_gamma   90.00
#
_symmetry.space_group_name_H-M   'P 1'
#
loop_
_entity.id
_entity.type
_entity.pdbx_description
1 polymer ?
#
loop_
_entity_poly.entity_id
_entity_poly.type
_entity_poly.pdbx_seq_one_letter_code
_entity_poly.pdbx_strand_id
1 'polypeptide(L)'
;MNRSETFRRIQNNPSSLSKQSIQSLTMKIDPFIKIDPKVEEILLKIADEFILNVTNSSCELAKHRGSDTLEVKDINLHLEQDCGMKIPGFESTTKELLKQPSSVHQEKINQVDRTKYETFQKQNQK
;
A
#
# COMPACT_ATOMS: atom_id res chain seq x y z
N MET A 1 -3.75 -11.65 27.16
CA MET A 1 -4.34 -12.24 25.94
C MET A 1 -3.19 -12.59 25.02
N ASN A 2 -2.99 -13.86 24.68
CA ASN A 2 -1.77 -14.30 24.02
C ASN A 2 -1.81 -13.94 22.53
N ARG A 3 -0.69 -13.47 21.97
CA ARG A 3 -0.51 -13.18 20.51
C ARG A 3 -0.99 -14.32 19.61
N SER A 4 -0.93 -15.57 20.10
CA SER A 4 -1.37 -16.78 19.42
C SER A 4 -2.90 -16.95 19.37
N GLU A 5 -3.62 -16.39 20.34
CA GLU A 5 -5.08 -16.53 20.48
C GLU A 5 -5.85 -15.57 19.56
N THR A 6 -5.35 -14.36 19.34
CA THR A 6 -5.89 -13.42 18.34
C THR A 6 -5.74 -13.96 16.92
N PHE A 7 -4.60 -14.56 16.59
CA PHE A 7 -4.35 -15.21 15.29
C PHE A 7 -5.30 -16.39 15.02
N ARG A 8 -5.56 -17.23 16.03
CA ARG A 8 -6.53 -18.33 15.90
C ARG A 8 -7.96 -17.81 15.74
N ARG A 9 -8.31 -16.65 16.28
CA ARG A 9 -9.68 -16.12 16.18
C ARG A 9 -9.99 -15.54 14.81
N ILE A 10 -9.01 -14.94 14.14
CA ILE A 10 -9.12 -14.51 12.73
C ILE A 10 -9.33 -15.72 11.80
N GLN A 11 -8.60 -16.81 12.03
CA GLN A 11 -8.73 -18.08 11.28
C GLN A 11 -10.07 -18.82 11.54
N ASN A 12 -10.81 -18.48 12.59
CA ASN A 12 -12.07 -19.15 12.98
C ASN A 12 -13.32 -18.31 12.68
N ASN A 13 -13.22 -17.25 11.88
CA ASN A 13 -14.39 -16.49 11.44
C ASN A 13 -14.93 -17.07 10.11
N PRO A 14 -16.12 -17.71 10.09
CA PRO A 14 -16.69 -18.37 8.91
C PRO A 14 -17.18 -17.39 7.81
N SER A 15 -16.89 -16.09 7.92
CA SER A 15 -17.04 -15.11 6.85
C SER A 15 -15.79 -15.00 5.95
N SER A 16 -14.78 -15.84 6.20
CA SER A 16 -13.58 -15.99 5.39
C SER A 16 -13.96 -16.18 3.93
N LEU A 17 -13.28 -15.45 3.06
CA LEU A 17 -13.51 -15.41 1.61
C LEU A 17 -13.84 -16.81 1.07
N SER A 18 -14.98 -16.93 0.38
CA SER A 18 -15.45 -18.21 -0.15
C SER A 18 -15.29 -18.26 -1.66
N LYS A 19 -15.33 -19.47 -2.24
CA LYS A 19 -15.41 -19.63 -3.70
C LYS A 19 -16.59 -18.85 -4.29
N GLN A 20 -17.73 -18.79 -3.59
CA GLN A 20 -18.89 -17.99 -4.00
C GLN A 20 -18.58 -16.49 -4.05
N SER A 21 -17.74 -15.98 -3.14
CA SER A 21 -17.30 -14.57 -3.14
C SER A 21 -16.46 -14.26 -4.38
N ILE A 22 -15.51 -15.13 -4.73
CA ILE A 22 -14.69 -14.99 -5.95
C ILE A 22 -15.60 -15.00 -7.19
N GLN A 23 -16.49 -15.98 -7.31
CA GLN A 23 -17.42 -16.09 -8.44
C GLN A 23 -18.31 -14.85 -8.57
N SER A 24 -18.83 -14.35 -7.44
CA SER A 24 -19.64 -13.13 -7.41
C SER A 24 -18.85 -11.89 -7.84
N LEU A 25 -17.56 -11.81 -7.48
CA LEU A 25 -16.68 -10.73 -7.91
C LEU A 25 -16.38 -10.82 -9.41
N THR A 26 -16.08 -12.02 -9.91
CA THR A 26 -15.87 -12.26 -11.34
C THR A 26 -17.08 -11.85 -12.15
N MET A 27 -18.29 -12.26 -11.75
CA MET A 27 -19.53 -11.90 -12.45
C MET A 27 -19.78 -10.39 -12.53
N LYS A 28 -19.33 -9.61 -11.52
CA LYS A 28 -19.45 -8.14 -11.53
C LYS A 28 -18.47 -7.47 -12.50
N ILE A 29 -17.33 -8.10 -12.77
CA ILE A 29 -16.29 -7.59 -13.67
C ILE A 29 -16.61 -8.03 -15.10
N ASP A 30 -16.80 -9.33 -15.30
CA ASP A 30 -17.14 -9.95 -16.58
C ASP A 30 -17.98 -11.23 -16.34
N PRO A 31 -19.26 -11.25 -16.77
CA PRO A 31 -20.13 -12.41 -16.60
C PRO A 31 -19.75 -13.63 -17.45
N PHE A 32 -18.88 -13.48 -18.45
CA PHE A 32 -18.48 -14.58 -19.34
C PHE A 32 -17.21 -15.31 -18.90
N ILE A 33 -16.41 -14.71 -18.00
CA ILE A 33 -15.20 -15.34 -17.48
C ILE A 33 -15.58 -16.41 -16.47
N LYS A 34 -15.06 -17.63 -16.68
CA LYS A 34 -15.12 -18.74 -15.71
C LYS A 34 -13.73 -19.01 -15.18
N ILE A 35 -13.55 -18.88 -13.87
CA ILE A 35 -12.29 -19.17 -13.20
C ILE A 35 -12.21 -20.68 -12.93
N ASP A 36 -11.06 -21.28 -13.20
CA ASP A 36 -10.82 -22.69 -12.88
C ASP A 36 -10.83 -22.89 -11.35
N PRO A 37 -11.46 -23.97 -10.83
CA PRO A 37 -11.55 -24.22 -9.38
C PRO A 37 -10.21 -24.20 -8.65
N LYS A 38 -9.10 -24.61 -9.30
CA LYS A 38 -7.76 -24.58 -8.73
C LYS A 38 -7.21 -23.15 -8.62
N VAL A 39 -7.57 -22.29 -9.58
CA VAL A 39 -7.20 -20.87 -9.56
C VAL A 39 -7.98 -20.15 -8.47
N GLU A 40 -9.27 -20.47 -8.28
CA GLU A 40 -10.07 -19.93 -7.16
C GLU A 40 -9.40 -20.20 -5.81
N GLU A 41 -8.89 -21.42 -5.59
CA GLU A 41 -8.18 -21.77 -4.35
C GLU A 41 -6.88 -20.99 -4.14
N ILE A 42 -6.16 -20.68 -5.22
CA ILE A 42 -4.94 -19.86 -5.16
C ILE A 42 -5.31 -18.42 -4.84
N LEU A 43 -6.35 -17.86 -5.47
CA LEU A 43 -6.82 -16.50 -5.22
C LEU A 43 -7.28 -16.32 -3.76
N LEU A 44 -7.97 -17.31 -3.21
CA LEU A 44 -8.37 -17.31 -1.80
C LEU A 44 -7.15 -17.27 -0.86
N LYS A 45 -6.13 -18.10 -1.13
CA LYS A 45 -4.89 -18.09 -0.34
C LYS A 45 -4.15 -16.76 -0.41
N ILE A 46 -4.05 -16.17 -1.61
CA ILE A 46 -3.43 -14.86 -1.80
C ILE A 46 -4.20 -13.80 -1.02
N ALA A 47 -5.54 -13.86 -1.02
CA ALA A 47 -6.36 -12.91 -0.30
C ALA A 47 -6.23 -13.05 1.23
N ASP A 48 -6.14 -14.28 1.75
CA ASP A 48 -5.86 -14.53 3.17
C ASP A 48 -4.49 -13.98 3.58
N GLU A 49 -3.47 -14.20 2.75
CA GLU A 49 -2.12 -13.65 2.97
C GLU A 49 -2.13 -12.12 2.91
N PHE A 50 -2.86 -11.53 1.97
CA PHE A 50 -3.01 -10.08 1.86
C PHE A 50 -3.61 -9.47 3.13
N ILE A 51 -4.69 -10.07 3.67
CA ILE A 51 -5.31 -9.62 4.92
C ILE A 51 -4.29 -9.65 6.06
N LEU A 52 -3.50 -10.72 6.14
CA LEU A 52 -2.48 -10.85 7.18
C LEU A 52 -1.39 -9.79 7.05
N ASN A 53 -0.86 -9.60 5.84
CA ASN A 53 0.20 -8.63 5.57
C ASN A 53 -0.26 -7.21 5.89
N VAL A 54 -1.43 -6.81 5.37
CA VAL A 54 -2.01 -5.49 5.64
C VAL A 54 -2.25 -5.29 7.13
N THR A 55 -2.81 -6.29 7.82
CA THR A 55 -3.10 -6.18 9.26
C THR A 55 -1.82 -6.01 10.08
N ASN A 56 -0.77 -6.77 9.77
CA ASN A 56 0.51 -6.70 10.48
C ASN A 56 1.17 -5.32 10.31
N SER A 57 1.33 -4.87 9.06
CA SER A 57 1.94 -3.57 8.77
C SER A 57 1.13 -2.42 9.35
N SER A 58 -0.20 -2.50 9.31
CA SER A 58 -1.07 -1.49 9.94
C SER A 58 -0.93 -1.48 11.47
N CYS A 59 -0.77 -2.64 12.11
CA CYS A 59 -0.49 -2.71 13.55
C CYS A 59 0.88 -2.12 13.90
N GLU A 60 1.89 -2.28 13.03
CA GLU A 60 3.19 -1.65 13.19
C GLU A 60 3.09 -0.12 13.08
N LEU A 61 2.28 0.40 12.14
CA LEU A 61 1.98 1.83 12.03
C LEU A 61 1.26 2.38 13.27
N ALA A 62 0.28 1.65 13.81
CA ALA A 62 -0.40 2.03 15.04
C ALA A 62 0.58 2.17 16.22
N LYS A 63 1.50 1.20 16.35
CA LYS A 63 2.57 1.24 17.36
C LYS A 63 3.57 2.36 17.11
N HIS A 64 3.91 2.64 15.86
CA HIS A 64 4.86 3.69 15.49
C HIS A 64 4.41 5.07 15.97
N ARG A 65 3.10 5.35 15.97
CA ARG A 65 2.53 6.59 16.54
C ARG A 65 2.23 6.52 18.04
N GLY A 66 2.63 5.43 18.72
CA GLY A 66 2.42 5.23 20.16
C GLY A 66 1.01 4.77 20.55
N SER A 67 0.23 4.19 19.63
CA SER A 67 -1.11 3.64 19.91
C SER A 67 -1.07 2.12 20.06
N ASP A 68 -1.74 1.61 21.09
CA ASP A 68 -2.02 0.17 21.24
C ASP A 68 -3.33 -0.25 20.53
N THR A 69 -4.04 0.72 19.96
CA THR A 69 -5.29 0.49 19.22
C THR A 69 -5.06 0.72 17.73
N LEU A 70 -5.40 -0.27 16.92
CA LEU A 70 -5.41 -0.18 15.46
C LEU A 70 -6.59 0.69 15.01
N GLU A 71 -6.31 1.75 14.26
CA GLU A 71 -7.33 2.64 13.70
C GLU A 71 -7.34 2.58 12.16
N VAL A 72 -8.44 3.02 11.57
CA VAL A 72 -8.65 3.00 10.11
C VAL A 72 -7.54 3.74 9.35
N LYS A 73 -6.99 4.81 9.94
CA LYS A 73 -5.89 5.59 9.33
C LYS A 73 -4.60 4.79 9.18
N ASP A 74 -4.35 3.82 10.07
CA ASP A 74 -3.15 2.98 10.01
C ASP A 74 -3.25 2.04 8.81
N ILE A 75 -4.43 1.46 8.59
CA ILE A 75 -4.73 0.63 7.42
C ILE A 75 -4.71 1.44 6.13
N ASN A 76 -5.38 2.60 6.13
CA ASN A 76 -5.44 3.46 4.94
C ASN A 76 -4.05 3.91 4.51
N LEU A 77 -3.17 4.27 5.46
CA LEU A 77 -1.80 4.68 5.15
C LEU A 77 -1.01 3.57 4.46
N HIS A 78 -1.06 2.33 4.98
CA HIS A 78 -0.37 1.19 4.38
C HIS A 78 -0.91 0.85 2.98
N LEU A 79 -2.23 0.87 2.80
CA LEU A 79 -2.85 0.63 1.50
C LEU A 79 -2.42 1.69 0.46
N GLU A 80 -2.35 2.95 0.86
CA GLU A 80 -1.98 4.03 -0.06
C GLU A 80 -0.49 4.06 -0.41
N GLN A 81 0.40 3.78 0.56
CA GLN A 81 1.85 3.90 0.38
C GLN A 81 2.49 2.63 -0.17
N ASP A 82 2.08 1.45 0.32
CA ASP A 82 2.73 0.18 -0.01
C ASP A 82 1.92 -0.65 -1.01
N CYS A 83 0.59 -0.61 -0.94
CA CYS A 83 -0.27 -1.38 -1.85
C CYS A 83 -0.70 -0.59 -3.10
N GLY A 84 -0.48 0.73 -3.13
CA GLY A 84 -0.94 1.60 -4.22
C GLY A 84 -2.47 1.66 -4.38
N MET A 85 -3.22 1.32 -3.32
CA MET A 85 -4.68 1.30 -3.31
C MET A 85 -5.24 2.52 -2.59
N LYS A 86 -6.11 3.28 -3.25
CA LYS A 86 -6.81 4.42 -2.64
C LYS A 86 -8.28 4.07 -2.46
N ILE A 87 -8.78 4.11 -1.23
CA ILE A 87 -10.18 3.86 -0.92
C ILE A 87 -10.94 5.19 -0.84
N PRO A 88 -11.93 5.43 -1.73
CA PRO A 88 -12.74 6.64 -1.66
C PRO A 88 -13.47 6.77 -0.32
N GLY A 89 -13.52 7.99 0.23
CA GLY A 89 -14.19 8.27 1.50
C GLY A 89 -13.36 8.00 2.76
N PHE A 90 -12.14 7.46 2.62
CA PHE A 90 -11.19 7.21 3.72
C PHE A 90 -9.89 8.00 3.58
N GLU A 91 -9.91 9.07 2.78
CA GLU A 91 -8.69 9.79 2.39
C GLU A 91 -7.94 10.37 3.60
N SER A 92 -6.63 10.13 3.61
CA SER A 92 -5.73 10.70 4.59
C SER A 92 -5.57 12.21 4.35
N THR A 93 -5.91 13.03 5.35
CA THR A 93 -5.72 14.50 5.32
C THR A 93 -4.23 14.90 5.27
N THR A 94 -3.31 13.94 5.33
CA THR A 94 -1.87 14.15 5.47
C THR A 94 -1.11 14.23 4.13
N LYS A 95 -1.77 14.06 2.99
CA LYS A 95 -1.11 14.06 1.67
C LYS A 95 -0.53 15.42 1.25
N GLU A 96 -0.87 16.50 1.95
CA GLU A 96 -0.41 17.84 1.61
C GLU A 96 0.83 18.29 2.40
N LEU A 97 1.66 17.34 2.85
CA LEU A 97 3.06 17.66 3.14
C LEU A 97 3.90 17.29 1.91
N LEU A 98 3.68 18.02 0.82
CA LEU A 98 4.69 18.12 -0.24
C LEU A 98 5.99 18.53 0.45
N LYS A 99 6.94 17.59 0.61
CA LYS A 99 8.28 17.88 1.11
C LYS A 99 8.90 18.87 0.14
N GLN A 100 8.77 20.16 0.46
CA GLN A 100 9.49 21.18 -0.26
C GLN A 100 10.97 20.87 -0.12
N PRO A 101 11.73 20.82 -1.23
CA PRO A 101 13.17 20.60 -1.14
C PRO A 101 13.77 21.67 -0.25
N SER A 102 14.67 21.27 0.66
CA SER A 102 15.36 22.24 1.51
C SER A 102 16.14 23.24 0.67
N SER A 103 16.35 24.46 1.19
CA SER A 103 17.16 25.48 0.53
C SER A 103 18.56 24.96 0.15
N VAL A 104 19.15 24.14 1.03
CA VAL A 104 20.44 23.46 0.78
C VAL A 104 20.37 22.53 -0.43
N HIS A 105 19.27 21.78 -0.60
CA HIS A 105 19.09 20.93 -1.77
C HIS A 105 18.91 21.77 -3.05
N GLN A 106 18.11 22.84 -2.98
CA GLN A 106 17.91 23.76 -4.10
C GLN A 106 19.22 24.42 -4.54
N GLU A 107 20.06 24.83 -3.60
CA GLU A 107 21.36 25.43 -3.89
C GLU A 107 22.31 24.44 -4.58
N LYS A 108 22.32 23.17 -4.14
CA LYS A 108 23.07 22.10 -4.80
C LYS A 108 22.57 21.84 -6.22
N ILE A 109 21.26 21.81 -6.44
CA ILE A 109 20.66 21.69 -7.77
C ILE A 109 21.14 22.83 -8.68
N ASN A 110 21.09 24.07 -8.18
CA ASN A 110 21.55 25.25 -8.93
C ASN A 110 23.04 25.18 -9.31
N GLN A 111 23.90 24.67 -8.42
CA GLN A 111 25.32 24.50 -8.73
C GLN A 111 25.55 23.43 -9.79
N VAL A 112 24.83 22.30 -9.72
CA VAL A 112 24.91 21.24 -10.72
C VAL A 112 24.49 21.76 -12.09
N ASP A 113 23.41 22.55 -12.16
CA ASP A 113 22.91 23.08 -13.43
C ASP A 113 23.84 24.12 -14.04
N ARG A 114 24.46 24.99 -13.22
CA ARG A 114 25.54 25.88 -13.69
C ARG A 114 26.72 25.12 -14.26
N THR A 115 27.18 24.08 -13.55
CA THR A 115 28.33 23.26 -13.97
C THR A 115 28.06 22.55 -15.30
N LYS A 116 26.84 22.01 -15.48
CA LYS A 116 26.42 21.39 -16.75
C LYS A 116 26.46 22.41 -17.89
N TYR A 117 25.92 23.60 -17.68
CA TYR A 117 25.94 24.67 -18.68
C TYR A 117 27.37 25.07 -19.06
N GLU A 118 28.23 25.30 -18.06
CA GLU A 118 29.64 25.66 -18.29
C GLU A 118 30.43 24.56 -19.02
N THR A 119 30.15 23.28 -18.71
CA THR A 119 30.80 22.13 -19.36
C THR A 119 30.33 21.98 -20.80
N PHE A 120 29.03 22.18 -21.07
CA PHE A 120 28.48 22.19 -22.42
C PHE A 120 29.10 23.30 -23.28
N GLN A 121 29.28 24.52 -22.72
CA GLN A 121 29.94 25.61 -23.45
C GLN A 121 31.41 25.29 -23.75
N LYS A 122 32.14 24.68 -22.81
CA LYS A 122 33.55 24.27 -23.02
C LYS A 122 33.71 23.14 -24.04
N GLN A 123 32.70 22.26 -24.20
CA GLN A 123 32.69 21.20 -25.19
C GLN A 123 32.34 21.68 -26.60
N ASN A 124 31.52 22.73 -26.75
CA ASN A 124 31.11 23.27 -28.06
C ASN A 124 32.05 24.38 -28.61
N GLN A 125 33.14 24.70 -27.90
CA GLN A 125 34.17 25.67 -28.34
C GLN A 125 35.51 25.00 -28.76
N LYS A 126 35.55 23.67 -28.90
CA LYS A 126 36.66 22.93 -29.53
C LYS A 126 36.18 22.31 -30.84
#